data_AF-A9DFN7-F1
#
_entry.id   AF-A9DFN7-F1
#
_cell.length_a   1.000
_cell.length_b   1.000
_cell.length_c   1.000
_cell.angle_alpha   90.00
_cell.angle_beta   90.00
_cell.angle_gamma   90.00
#
_symmetry.space_group_name_H-M   'P 1'
#
loop_
_entity.id
_entity.type
_entity.pdbx_description
1 polymer ?
#
loop_
_entity_poly.entity_id
_entity_poly.type
_entity_poly.pdbx_seq_one_letter_code
_entity_poly.pdbx_strand_id
1 'polypeptide(L)' 'MAKCALNDDDICMGCYRTIDEIVGWSAADDGFKTEVWKKLAQRKTELSKGELGERNSISRQKWLEAEARKYHSE' A
#
# COMPACT_ATOMS: atom_id res chain seq x y z
N MET A 1 1.86 17.83 5.75
CA MET A 1 1.46 17.17 4.49
C MET A 1 2.11 15.79 4.43
N ALA A 2 1.37 14.72 4.70
CA ALA A 2 1.89 13.37 4.50
C ALA A 2 1.96 13.10 3.00
N LYS A 3 3.16 12.98 2.42
CA LYS A 3 3.33 12.64 1.00
C LYS A 3 3.22 11.13 0.86
N CYS A 4 2.09 10.63 0.39
CA CYS A 4 1.94 9.23 0.00
C CYS A 4 2.77 9.00 -1.27
N ALA A 5 3.85 8.23 -1.16
CA ALA A 5 4.71 7.84 -2.28
C ALA A 5 4.99 6.34 -2.21
N LEU A 6 4.89 5.64 -3.33
CA LEU A 6 5.19 4.21 -3.42
C LEU A 6 6.70 3.98 -3.60
N ASN A 7 7.23 2.94 -2.97
CA ASN A 7 8.55 2.39 -3.29
C ASN A 7 8.45 1.38 -4.45
N ASP A 8 9.57 0.71 -4.74
CA ASP A 8 9.66 -0.31 -5.80
C ASP A 8 8.73 -1.52 -5.57
N ASP A 9 8.44 -1.84 -4.30
CA ASP A 9 7.56 -2.94 -3.91
C ASP A 9 6.06 -2.55 -3.87
N ASP A 10 5.69 -1.43 -4.51
CA ASP A 10 4.34 -0.85 -4.44
C ASP A 10 3.85 -0.57 -2.99
N ILE A 11 4.77 -0.35 -2.04
CA ILE A 11 4.46 0.05 -0.65
C ILE A 11 4.54 1.56 -0.49
N CYS A 12 3.46 2.15 0.03
CA CYS A 12 3.43 3.57 0.37
C CYS A 12 4.32 3.87 1.57
N MET A 13 5.39 4.64 1.37
CA MET A 13 6.34 5.03 2.43
C MET A 13 5.76 6.02 3.45
N GLY A 14 4.54 6.54 3.22
CA GLY A 14 3.83 7.40 4.17
C GLY A 14 2.95 6.62 5.15
N CYS A 15 2.26 5.58 4.67
CA CYS A 15 1.31 4.80 5.47
C CYS A 15 1.67 3.31 5.62
N TYR A 16 2.77 2.86 5.00
CA TYR A 16 3.31 1.49 4.99
C TYR A 16 2.36 0.41 4.45
N ARG A 17 1.33 0.83 3.71
CA ARG A 17 0.39 -0.06 3.01
C ARG A 17 0.84 -0.32 1.59
N THR A 18 0.53 -1.50 1.07
CA THR A 18 0.64 -1.75 -0.36
C THR A 18 -0.44 -0.99 -1.12
N ILE A 19 -0.21 -0.74 -2.41
CA ILE A 19 -1.24 -0.12 -3.27
C ILE A 19 -2.53 -0.96 -3.31
N ASP A 20 -2.43 -2.29 -3.27
CA ASP A 20 -3.57 -3.20 -3.27
C ASP A 20 -4.44 -3.04 -2.01
N GLU A 21 -3.78 -2.92 -0.84
CA GLU A 21 -4.46 -2.66 0.43
C GLU A 21 -5.13 -1.29 0.45
N ILE A 22 -4.54 -0.29 -0.21
CA ILE A 22 -5.10 1.07 -0.31
C ILE A 22 -6.32 1.09 -1.22
N VAL A 23 -6.21 0.50 -2.41
CA VAL A 23 -7.29 0.43 -3.42
C VAL A 23 -8.48 -0.38 -2.88
N GLY A 24 -8.20 -1.53 -2.25
CA GLY A 24 -9.24 -2.40 -1.71
C GLY A 24 -9.82 -1.98 -0.36
N TRP A 25 -9.34 -0.88 0.25
CA TRP A 25 -9.68 -0.54 1.63
C TRP A 25 -11.17 -0.28 1.87
N SER A 26 -11.85 0.37 0.92
CA SER A 26 -13.27 0.73 1.04
C SER A 26 -14.18 -0.51 1.04
N ALA A 27 -13.80 -1.55 0.30
CA ALA A 27 -14.55 -2.81 0.19
C ALA A 27 -14.04 -3.90 1.17
N ALA A 28 -13.01 -3.61 1.96
CA ALA A 28 -12.43 -4.58 2.87
C ALA A 28 -13.27 -4.83 4.13
N ASP A 29 -13.39 -6.10 4.50
CA ASP A 29 -13.97 -6.55 5.76
C ASP A 29 -13.02 -6.32 6.96
N ASP A 30 -13.57 -6.30 8.16
CA ASP A 30 -12.82 -6.18 9.42
C ASP A 30 -11.71 -7.21 9.58
N GLY A 31 -11.89 -8.44 9.08
CA GLY A 31 -10.84 -9.47 9.08
C GLY A 31 -9.60 -9.03 8.30
N PHE A 32 -9.80 -8.54 7.07
CA PHE A 32 -8.73 -8.00 6.23
C PHE A 32 -8.07 -6.78 6.88
N LYS A 33 -8.88 -5.84 7.38
CA LYS A 33 -8.38 -4.61 8.03
C LYS A 33 -7.48 -4.93 9.22
N THR A 34 -7.88 -5.90 10.03
CA THR A 34 -7.12 -6.39 11.19
C THR A 34 -5.78 -6.98 10.77
N GLU A 35 -5.76 -7.79 9.71
CA GLU A 35 -4.52 -8.37 9.19
C GLU A 35 -3.56 -7.29 8.68
N VAL A 36 -4.08 -6.33 7.91
CA VAL A 36 -3.28 -5.19 7.41
C VAL A 36 -2.67 -4.42 8.58
N TRP A 37 -3.41 -4.14 9.65
CA TRP A 37 -2.85 -3.45 10.81
C TRP A 37 -1.71 -4.21 11.51
N LYS A 38 -1.79 -5.54 11.60
CA LYS A 38 -0.68 -6.35 12.12
C LYS A 38 0.56 -6.23 11.24
N LYS A 39 0.38 -6.32 9.92
CA LYS A 39 1.46 -6.16 8.94
C LYS A 39 2.08 -4.76 8.97
N LEU A 40 1.28 -3.71 9.19
CA LEU A 40 1.77 -2.33 9.30
C LEU A 40 2.79 -2.13 10.41
N ALA A 41 2.57 -2.72 11.59
CA ALA A 41 3.50 -2.62 12.71
C ALA A 41 4.86 -3.24 12.38
N GLN A 42 4.85 -4.37 11.68
CA GLN A 42 6.06 -5.05 11.22
C GLN A 42 6.76 -4.23 10.13
N ARG A 43 6.05 -3.90 9.05
CA ARG A 43 6.57 -3.12 7.93
C ARG A 43 7.14 -1.77 8.35
N LYS A 44 6.49 -1.07 9.29
CA LYS A 44 7.01 0.20 9.82
C LYS A 44 8.38 0.00 10.49
N THR A 45 8.56 -1.09 11.22
CA THR A 45 9.84 -1.42 11.86
C THR A 45 10.92 -1.78 10.84
N GLU A 46 10.55 -2.52 9.80
CA GLU A 46 11.48 -2.97 8.76
C GLU A 46 11.88 -1.84 7.79
N LEU A 47 10.90 -1.05 7.37
CA LEU A 47 11.06 0.01 6.36
C LEU A 47 11.50 1.34 6.97
N SER A 48 11.43 1.56 8.30
CA SER A 48 11.97 2.80 8.90
C SER A 48 13.49 2.94 8.72
N LYS A 49 14.18 1.89 8.28
CA LYS A 49 15.61 1.89 7.97
C LYS A 49 15.91 2.02 6.47
N GLY A 50 14.89 2.00 5.61
CA GLY A 50 15.02 2.05 4.15
C GLY A 50 14.75 3.44 3.58
N GLU A 51 15.57 3.86 2.63
CA GLU A 51 15.50 5.15 1.93
C GLU A 51 14.11 5.37 1.30
N LEU A 52 13.61 6.61 1.41
CA LEU A 52 12.42 7.04 0.69
C LEU A 52 12.70 6.93 -0.81
N GLY A 53 12.15 5.89 -1.45
CA GLY A 53 12.17 5.73 -2.89
C GLY A 53 11.71 7.00 -3.59
N GLU A 54 12.29 7.25 -4.78
CA GLU A 54 12.02 8.41 -5.62
C GLU A 54 10.53 8.76 -5.64
N ARG A 55 10.21 10.03 -5.38
CA ARG A 55 8.88 10.60 -5.10
C ARG A 55 7.80 10.18 -6.11
N ASN A 56 7.32 8.95 -6.05
CA ASN A 56 6.28 8.45 -6.92
C ASN A 56 4.96 8.49 -6.16
N SER A 57 4.31 9.66 -6.20
CA SER A 57 2.95 9.81 -5.69
C SER A 57 2.05 8.75 -6.31
N ILE A 58 1.14 8.15 -5.54
CA ILE A 58 0.18 7.16 -6.05
C ILE A 58 -0.57 7.77 -7.25
N SER A 59 -0.16 7.37 -8.46
CA SER A 59 -0.75 7.85 -9.72
C SER A 59 -2.02 7.06 -10.02
N ARG A 60 -2.92 7.66 -10.80
CA ARG A 60 -4.12 7.01 -11.32
C ARG A 60 -3.79 5.70 -12.05
N GLN A 61 -2.66 5.65 -12.74
CA GLN A 61 -2.22 4.43 -13.44
C GLN A 61 -1.97 3.28 -12.46
N LYS A 62 -1.21 3.54 -11.39
CA LYS A 62 -0.92 2.53 -10.35
C LYS A 62 -2.17 2.07 -9.61
N TRP A 63 -3.13 2.97 -9.46
CA TRP A 63 -4.44 2.64 -8.89
C TRP A 63 -5.21 1.65 -9.78
N LEU A 64 -5.28 1.91 -11.09
CA LEU A 64 -5.93 1.00 -12.06
C LEU A 64 -5.20 -0.35 -12.18
N GLU A 65 -3.87 -0.36 -12.16
CA GLU A 65 -3.07 -1.61 -12.16
C GLU A 65 -3.39 -2.48 -10.93
N ALA A 66 -3.55 -1.86 -9.77
CA ALA A 66 -3.91 -2.56 -8.53
C ALA A 66 -5.36 -3.09 -8.56
N GLU A 67 -6.31 -2.30 -9.08
CA GLU A 67 -7.67 -2.79 -9.31
C GLU A 67 -7.67 -4.00 -10.27
N ALA A 68 -6.96 -3.92 -11.39
CA ALA A 68 -6.86 -5.01 -12.36
C ALA A 68 -6.27 -6.29 -11.73
N ARG A 69 -5.28 -6.16 -10.83
CA ARG A 69 -4.73 -7.30 -10.07
C ARG A 69 -5.77 -7.98 -9.19
N LYS A 70 -6.67 -7.22 -8.56
CA LYS A 70 -7.77 -7.79 -7.76
C LYS A 70 -8.78 -8.57 -8.59
N TYR A 71 -9.15 -8.06 -9.75
CA TYR A 71 -10.14 -8.70 -10.63
C TYR A 71 -9.63 -9.92 -11.40
N HIS A 72 -8.31 -10.16 -11.45
CA HIS A 72 -7.74 -11.33 -12.13
C HIS A 72 -7.61 -12.57 -11.25
N SER A 73 -8.10 -12.51 -10.00
CA SER A 73 -8.16 -13.66 -9.07
C SER A 73 -9.59 -14.20 -8.93
N GLU A 74 -10.32 -14.30 -10.05
CA GLU A 74 -11.66 -14.92 -10.16
C GLU A 74 -11.68 -15.94 -11.31
#